data_AF-A0A0S9PTH1-F1
#
_entry.id   AF-A0A0S9PTH1-F1
#
_cell.length_a   1.000
_cell.length_b   1.000
_cell.length_c   1.000
_cell.angle_alpha   90.00
_cell.angle_beta   90.00
_cell.angle_gamma   90.00
#
_symmetry.space_group_name_H-M   'P 1'
#
loop_
_entity.id
_entity.type
_entity.pdbx_description
1 polymer ?
#
loop_
_entity_poly.entity_id
_entity_poly.type
_entity_poly.pdbx_seq_one_letter_code
_entity_poly.pdbx_strand_id
1 'polypeptide(L)'
;MRRRKTTCPLTLWRTQDPARISPAEVLRLAKLVATIEILHERRWKAARTGDAAAAAAVAIDHLHGRASRTRLTDVILGNLVVRAFGGDATAGVIIAHALETLGRLDPSDPAPTQLARRWRAAPAFHAAMHGSGSSGARVD
;
A
#
# COMPACT_ATOMS: atom_id res chain seq x y z
N MET A 1 14.24 -24.63 -8.97
CA MET A 1 13.63 -23.72 -7.96
C MET A 1 14.37 -22.39 -7.96
N ARG A 2 13.75 -21.28 -8.41
CA ARG A 2 14.37 -19.95 -8.28
C ARG A 2 14.22 -19.47 -6.83
N ARG A 3 15.31 -19.23 -6.11
CA ARG A 3 15.29 -18.53 -4.82
C ARG A 3 14.59 -17.18 -5.04
N ARG A 4 13.43 -16.96 -4.42
CA ARG A 4 12.82 -15.62 -4.37
C ARG A 4 13.83 -14.74 -3.62
N LYS A 5 14.39 -13.72 -4.28
CA LYS A 5 15.09 -12.64 -3.58
C LYS A 5 14.10 -12.09 -2.56
N THR A 6 14.46 -12.08 -1.28
CA THR A 6 13.61 -11.53 -0.22
C THR A 6 13.55 -10.02 -0.41
N THR A 7 12.54 -9.56 -1.13
CA THR A 7 12.30 -8.12 -1.32
C THR A 7 11.89 -7.52 0.03
N CYS A 8 12.44 -6.35 0.37
CA CYS A 8 12.04 -5.65 1.59
C CYS A 8 10.53 -5.40 1.57
N PRO A 9 9.76 -5.77 2.62
CA PRO A 9 8.31 -5.60 2.61
C PRO A 9 7.86 -4.16 2.34
N LEU A 10 8.63 -3.17 2.81
CA LEU A 10 8.31 -1.74 2.63
C LEU A 10 8.39 -1.29 1.16
N THR A 11 9.09 -2.02 0.29
CA THR A 11 9.24 -1.63 -1.12
C THR A 11 8.19 -2.27 -2.03
N LEU A 12 7.29 -3.10 -1.49
CA LEU A 12 6.32 -3.87 -2.29
C LEU A 12 5.52 -3.00 -3.26
N TRP A 13 5.14 -1.78 -2.84
CA TRP A 13 4.41 -0.82 -3.67
C TRP A 13 5.09 -0.48 -5.01
N ARG A 14 6.43 -0.52 -5.07
CA ARG A 14 7.23 -0.19 -6.26
C ARG A 14 7.96 -1.36 -6.90
N THR A 15 7.92 -2.54 -6.29
CA THR A 15 8.67 -3.71 -6.80
C THR A 15 7.78 -4.87 -7.22
N GLN A 16 6.53 -4.92 -6.73
CA GLN A 16 5.66 -6.07 -6.93
C GLN A 16 4.35 -5.66 -7.59
N ASP A 17 3.94 -6.47 -8.57
CA ASP A 17 2.61 -6.38 -9.16
C ASP A 17 1.55 -6.58 -8.08
N PRO A 18 0.56 -5.67 -7.92
CA PRO A 18 -0.50 -5.83 -6.92
C PRO A 18 -1.18 -7.20 -6.96
N ALA A 19 -1.42 -7.76 -8.15
CA ALA A 19 -2.05 -9.08 -8.28
C ALA A 19 -1.19 -10.26 -7.78
N ARG A 20 0.09 -10.01 -7.49
CA ARG A 20 1.06 -11.01 -7.04
C ARG A 20 1.51 -10.80 -5.59
N ILE A 21 0.96 -9.83 -4.88
CA ILE A 21 1.23 -9.64 -3.45
C ILE A 21 0.34 -10.60 -2.68
N SER A 22 0.96 -11.50 -1.91
CA SER A 22 0.23 -12.48 -1.10
C SER A 22 -0.29 -11.89 0.21
N PRO A 23 -1.37 -12.43 0.79
CA PRO A 23 -1.85 -12.01 2.11
C PRO A 23 -0.78 -12.10 3.21
N ALA A 24 0.11 -13.09 3.13
CA ALA A 24 1.23 -13.24 4.06
C ALA A 24 2.26 -12.10 3.95
N GLU A 25 2.49 -11.56 2.75
CA GLU A 25 3.35 -10.39 2.54
C GLU A 25 2.71 -9.13 3.10
N VAL A 26 1.39 -8.94 2.89
CA VAL A 26 0.63 -7.83 3.47
C VAL A 26 0.66 -7.89 5.00
N LEU A 27 0.44 -9.07 5.60
CA LEU A 27 0.48 -9.22 7.05
C LEU A 27 1.87 -8.91 7.63
N ARG A 28 2.95 -9.35 6.97
CA ARG A 28 4.32 -9.00 7.38
C ARG A 28 4.57 -7.50 7.27
N LEU A 29 4.11 -6.87 6.20
CA LEU A 29 4.20 -5.43 6.00
C LEU A 29 3.42 -4.67 7.08
N ALA A 30 2.19 -5.09 7.39
CA ALA A 30 1.36 -4.48 8.43
C ALA A 30 2.04 -4.56 9.80
N LYS A 31 2.58 -5.72 10.17
CA LYS A 31 3.35 -5.89 11.42
C LYS A 31 4.56 -4.96 11.47
N LEU A 32 5.29 -4.83 10.37
CA LEU A 32 6.46 -3.96 10.30
C LEU A 32 6.07 -2.48 10.42
N VAL A 33 5.08 -2.01 9.64
CA VAL A 33 4.59 -0.62 9.70
C VAL A 33 4.08 -0.26 11.09
N ALA A 34 3.41 -1.20 11.79
CA ALA A 34 2.93 -0.99 13.15
C ALA A 34 4.04 -0.74 14.18
N THR A 35 5.31 -1.04 13.87
CA THR A 35 6.46 -0.80 14.77
C THR A 35 7.22 0.48 14.47
N ILE A 36 6.92 1.15 13.35
CA ILE A 36 7.69 2.32 12.89
C ILE A 36 6.98 3.59 13.32
N GLU A 37 7.73 4.53 13.91
CA GLU A 37 7.29 5.89 14.17
C GLU A 37 7.91 6.87 13.17
N ILE A 38 7.12 7.85 12.73
CA ILE A 38 7.59 8.98 11.92
C ILE A 38 7.57 10.20 12.83
N LEU A 39 8.75 10.68 13.20
CA LEU A 39 8.88 11.87 14.04
C LEU A 39 8.23 13.07 13.35
N HIS A 40 7.53 13.89 14.14
CA HIS A 40 6.80 15.09 13.72
C HIS A 40 5.60 14.87 12.79
N GLU A 41 5.22 13.64 12.47
CA GLU A 41 3.97 13.37 11.73
C GLU A 41 2.83 13.02 12.69
N ARG A 42 2.06 14.03 13.09
CA ARG A 42 0.98 13.91 14.07
C ARG A 42 -0.11 12.92 13.65
N ARG A 43 -0.34 12.75 12.35
CA ARG A 43 -1.36 11.85 11.80
C ARG A 43 -0.85 10.40 11.68
N TRP A 44 0.46 10.18 11.84
CA TRP A 44 1.06 8.87 11.59
C TRP A 44 0.51 7.75 12.48
N LYS A 45 0.31 8.04 13.78
CA LYS A 45 -0.26 7.06 14.71
C LYS A 45 -1.64 6.58 14.24
N ALA A 46 -2.52 7.50 13.84
CA ALA A 46 -3.84 7.15 13.31
C ALA A 46 -3.74 6.38 11.98
N ALA A 47 -2.89 6.87 11.07
CA ALA A 47 -2.65 6.24 9.77
C ALA A 47 -2.17 4.78 9.88
N ARG A 48 -1.22 4.49 10.77
CA ARG A 48 -0.66 3.14 10.96
C ARG A 48 -1.58 2.20 11.74
N THR A 49 -2.54 2.74 12.50
CA THR A 49 -3.57 1.94 13.19
C THR A 49 -4.83 1.72 12.36
N GLY A 50 -4.88 2.25 11.14
CA GLY A 50 -5.92 1.92 10.16
C GLY A 50 -6.91 3.03 9.84
N ASP A 51 -6.63 4.28 10.17
CA ASP A 51 -7.38 5.42 9.65
C ASP A 51 -6.99 5.69 8.19
N ALA A 52 -7.93 5.46 7.27
CA ALA A 52 -7.76 5.67 5.84
C ALA A 52 -7.50 7.13 5.48
N ALA A 53 -8.25 8.06 6.09
CA ALA A 53 -8.13 9.48 5.78
C ALA A 53 -6.80 10.03 6.29
N ALA A 54 -6.37 9.63 7.49
CA ALA A 54 -5.06 9.98 8.00
C ALA A 54 -3.93 9.41 7.12
N ALA A 55 -4.03 8.15 6.69
CA ALA A 55 -3.04 7.53 5.81
C ALA A 55 -2.94 8.23 4.45
N ALA A 56 -4.08 8.58 3.84
CA ALA A 56 -4.13 9.34 2.60
C ALA A 56 -3.51 10.74 2.78
N ALA A 57 -3.87 11.45 3.84
CA ALA A 57 -3.38 12.80 4.10
C ALA A 57 -1.85 12.83 4.30
N VAL A 58 -1.29 11.90 5.08
CA VAL A 58 0.16 11.75 5.26
C VAL A 58 0.86 11.50 3.92
N ALA A 59 0.29 10.61 3.09
CA ALA A 59 0.88 10.29 1.80
C ALA A 59 0.83 11.47 0.81
N ILE A 60 -0.29 12.18 0.73
CA ILE A 60 -0.46 13.34 -0.15
C ILE A 60 0.51 14.45 0.27
N ASP A 61 0.56 14.79 1.56
CA ASP A 61 1.46 15.82 2.09
C ASP A 61 2.92 15.47 1.82
N HIS A 62 3.31 14.21 2.02
CA HIS A 62 4.66 13.72 1.70
C HIS A 62 4.99 13.81 0.20
N LEU A 63 4.06 13.44 -0.68
CA LEU A 63 4.28 13.45 -2.13
C LEU A 63 4.35 14.88 -2.70
N HIS A 64 3.60 15.83 -2.14
CA HIS A 64 3.67 17.23 -2.53
C HIS A 64 5.05 17.87 -2.28
N GLY A 65 5.79 17.40 -1.26
CA GLY A 65 7.13 17.89 -0.90
C GLY A 65 8.27 17.51 -1.86
N ARG A 66 7.97 16.81 -2.97
CA ARG A 66 8.85 16.06 -3.91
C ARG A 66 8.90 14.56 -3.60
N ALA A 67 8.18 13.79 -4.41
CA ALA A 67 8.29 12.35 -4.44
C ALA A 67 9.74 11.91 -4.74
N SER A 68 10.32 11.13 -3.83
CA SER A 68 11.66 10.57 -3.95
C SER A 68 11.69 9.14 -3.39
N ARG A 69 12.65 8.32 -3.83
CA ARG A 69 12.82 6.92 -3.36
C ARG A 69 13.57 6.91 -2.01
N THR A 70 12.96 7.45 -0.97
CA THR A 70 13.50 7.43 0.40
C THR A 70 12.89 6.31 1.24
N ARG A 71 13.54 5.95 2.34
CA ARG A 71 12.98 5.01 3.33
C ARG A 71 11.65 5.52 3.90
N LEU A 72 11.50 6.83 4.07
CA LEU A 72 10.26 7.45 4.53
C LEU A 72 9.12 7.22 3.52
N THR A 73 9.39 7.41 2.23
CA THR A 73 8.44 7.07 1.16
C THR A 73 8.05 5.58 1.20
N ASP A 74 9.02 4.68 1.38
CA ASP A 74 8.75 3.24 1.47
C ASP A 74 7.87 2.89 2.70
N VAL A 75 8.02 3.58 3.83
CA VAL A 75 7.15 3.40 5.00
C VAL A 75 5.74 3.89 4.74
N ILE A 76 5.60 5.12 4.24
CA ILE A 76 4.30 5.76 4.02
C ILE A 76 3.50 5.00 2.95
N LEU A 77 4.12 4.69 1.80
CA LEU A 77 3.44 3.96 0.74
C LEU A 77 3.30 2.47 1.06
N GLY A 78 4.18 1.90 1.88
CA GLY A 78 3.99 0.58 2.48
C GLY A 78 2.72 0.50 3.33
N ASN A 79 2.42 1.53 4.13
CA ASN A 79 1.16 1.60 4.86
C ASN A 79 -0.04 1.62 3.90
N LEU A 80 0.05 2.35 2.79
CA LEU A 80 -1.01 2.36 1.77
C LEU A 80 -1.21 1.00 1.10
N VAL A 81 -0.17 0.18 0.94
CA VAL A 81 -0.35 -1.22 0.47
C VAL A 81 -1.26 -1.98 1.44
N VAL A 82 -1.02 -1.87 2.75
CA VAL A 82 -1.87 -2.51 3.76
C VAL A 82 -3.31 -2.01 3.67
N ARG A 83 -3.51 -0.70 3.46
CA ARG A 83 -4.84 -0.09 3.28
C ARG A 83 -5.55 -0.59 2.03
N ALA A 84 -4.85 -0.62 0.88
CA ALA A 84 -5.41 -1.08 -0.38
C ALA A 84 -5.89 -2.53 -0.29
N PHE A 85 -5.11 -3.41 0.34
CA PHE A 85 -5.50 -4.81 0.60
C PHE A 85 -6.56 -4.96 1.70
N GLY A 86 -6.77 -3.91 2.51
CA GLY A 86 -7.89 -3.79 3.44
C GLY A 86 -9.18 -3.23 2.80
N GLY A 87 -9.19 -3.02 1.48
CA GLY A 87 -10.37 -2.53 0.74
C GLY A 87 -10.41 -1.01 0.49
N ASP A 88 -9.37 -0.26 0.88
CA ASP A 88 -9.28 1.18 0.62
C ASP A 88 -8.88 1.45 -0.85
N ALA A 89 -9.86 1.75 -1.69
CA ALA A 89 -9.64 2.06 -3.10
C ALA A 89 -8.74 3.30 -3.31
N THR A 90 -8.80 4.28 -2.40
CA THR A 90 -8.04 5.53 -2.49
C THR A 90 -6.54 5.26 -2.37
N ALA A 91 -6.16 4.31 -1.51
CA ALA A 91 -4.76 3.94 -1.31
C ALA A 91 -4.09 3.45 -2.62
N GLY A 92 -4.79 2.63 -3.43
CA GLY A 92 -4.28 2.18 -4.72
C GLY A 92 -4.05 3.33 -5.72
N VAL A 93 -4.97 4.31 -5.73
CA VAL A 93 -4.85 5.51 -6.59
C VAL A 93 -3.64 6.36 -6.19
N ILE A 94 -3.43 6.57 -4.88
CA ILE A 94 -2.28 7.35 -4.39
C ILE A 94 -0.96 6.63 -4.72
N ILE A 95 -0.89 5.29 -4.57
CA ILE A 95 0.30 4.51 -4.96
C ILE A 95 0.58 4.66 -6.46
N ALA A 96 -0.46 4.56 -7.30
CA ALA A 96 -0.30 4.76 -8.74
C ALA A 96 0.22 6.16 -9.07
N HIS A 97 -0.31 7.20 -8.42
CA HIS A 97 0.15 8.57 -8.60
C HIS A 97 1.63 8.74 -8.19
N ALA A 98 2.06 8.14 -7.08
CA ALA A 98 3.45 8.16 -6.66
C ALA A 98 4.37 7.49 -7.68
N LEU A 99 3.97 6.33 -8.22
CA LEU A 99 4.71 5.61 -9.24
C LEU A 99 4.83 6.36 -10.56
N GLU A 100 3.76 7.04 -11.00
CA GLU A 100 3.85 7.91 -12.17
C GLU A 100 4.76 9.10 -11.95
N THR A 101 4.73 9.67 -10.75
CA THR A 101 5.63 10.78 -10.39
C THR A 101 7.08 10.30 -10.45
N LEU A 102 7.39 9.10 -9.96
CA LEU A 102 8.70 8.49 -10.12
C LEU A 102 9.07 8.21 -11.59
N GLY A 103 8.13 7.71 -12.40
CA GLY A 103 8.35 7.47 -13.83
C GLY A 103 8.60 8.75 -14.63
N ARG A 104 8.03 9.90 -14.21
CA ARG A 104 8.35 11.21 -14.79
C ARG A 104 9.76 11.69 -14.46
N LEU A 105 10.30 11.30 -13.30
CA LEU A 105 11.67 11.65 -12.91
C LEU A 105 12.73 10.82 -13.66
N ASP A 106 12.38 9.62 -14.12
CA ASP A 106 13.24 8.77 -14.95
C ASP A 106 12.44 8.19 -16.13
N PRO A 107 12.30 8.95 -17.23
CA PRO A 107 11.55 8.50 -18.41
C PRO A 107 12.16 7.28 -19.11
N SER A 108 13.41 6.93 -18.82
CA SER A 108 14.10 5.79 -19.43
C SER A 108 13.66 4.45 -18.85
N ASP A 109 13.08 4.46 -17.64
CA ASP A 109 12.53 3.29 -16.97
C ASP A 109 10.99 3.29 -17.08
N PRO A 110 10.38 2.46 -17.95
CA PRO A 110 8.93 2.39 -18.07
C PRO A 110 8.28 1.59 -16.92
N ALA A 111 9.06 0.90 -16.07
CA ALA A 111 8.52 -0.02 -15.07
C ALA A 111 7.61 0.67 -14.03
N PRO A 112 7.94 1.86 -13.47
CA PRO A 112 7.07 2.58 -12.55
C PRO A 112 5.72 2.92 -13.18
N THR A 113 5.72 3.41 -14.41
CA THR A 113 4.49 3.79 -15.14
C THR A 113 3.62 2.57 -15.44
N GLN A 114 4.23 1.44 -15.82
CA GLN A 114 3.48 0.19 -16.01
C GLN A 114 2.88 -0.31 -14.69
N LEU A 115 3.65 -0.25 -13.61
CA LEU A 115 3.19 -0.68 -12.29
C LEU A 115 2.06 0.24 -11.77
N ALA A 116 2.13 1.55 -12.05
CA ALA A 116 1.06 2.50 -11.72
C ALA A 116 -0.27 2.10 -12.36
N ARG A 117 -0.26 1.71 -13.64
CA ARG A 117 -1.47 1.22 -14.33
C ARG A 117 -2.04 -0.01 -13.66
N ARG A 118 -1.20 -0.94 -13.19
CA ARG A 118 -1.65 -2.13 -12.46
C ARG A 118 -2.27 -1.79 -11.11
N TRP A 119 -1.71 -0.81 -10.40
CA TRP A 119 -2.30 -0.32 -9.15
C TRP A 119 -3.66 0.37 -9.34
N ARG A 120 -3.87 1.07 -10.47
CA ARG A 120 -5.20 1.63 -10.81
C ARG A 120 -6.20 0.58 -11.26
N ALA A 121 -5.74 -0.39 -12.05
CA ALA A 121 -6.58 -1.43 -12.64
C ALA A 121 -6.86 -2.56 -11.65
N ALA A 122 -6.07 -2.67 -10.58
CA ALA A 122 -6.39 -3.55 -9.49
C ALA A 122 -7.78 -3.16 -8.96
N PRO A 123 -8.80 -4.01 -9.12
CA PRO A 123 -10.09 -3.73 -8.51
C PRO A 123 -9.83 -3.48 -7.02
N ALA A 124 -10.55 -2.55 -6.39
CA ALA A 124 -10.49 -2.37 -4.93
C ALA A 124 -10.67 -3.76 -4.31
N PHE A 125 -9.57 -4.38 -3.86
CA PHE A 125 -9.33 -5.83 -3.95
C PHE A 125 -10.47 -6.65 -3.31
N HIS A 126 -11.48 -6.94 -4.14
CA HIS A 126 -12.84 -7.39 -3.85
C HIS A 126 -13.07 -8.04 -2.47
N ALA A 127 -13.81 -7.37 -1.59
CA ALA A 127 -14.94 -7.87 -0.77
C ALA A 127 -14.87 -9.24 -0.03
N ALA A 128 -13.75 -9.97 0.00
CA ALA A 128 -13.75 -11.44 0.17
C ALA A 128 -12.78 -11.98 1.23
N MET A 129 -12.56 -11.25 2.33
CA MET A 129 -12.13 -11.92 3.57
C MET A 129 -13.32 -12.31 4.46
N HIS A 130 -14.47 -11.62 4.38
CA HIS A 130 -15.69 -12.01 5.12
C HIS A 130 -16.97 -11.53 4.43
N GLY A 131 -17.74 -12.48 3.90
CA GLY A 131 -19.11 -12.27 3.43
C GLY A 131 -19.91 -13.58 3.38
N SER A 132 -19.71 -14.51 4.32
CA SER A 132 -20.60 -15.64 4.63
C SER A 132 -20.21 -16.24 5.98
N GLY A 133 -20.54 -15.51 7.04
CA GLY A 133 -20.36 -15.91 8.43
C GLY A 133 -21.51 -15.39 9.28
N SER A 134 -22.76 -15.51 8.79
CA SER A 134 -23.96 -15.36 9.61
C SER A 134 -24.60 -16.74 9.79
N SER A 135 -23.99 -17.53 10.68
CA SER A 135 -24.73 -18.57 11.40
C SER A 135 -25.66 -17.85 12.39
N GLY A 136 -26.85 -17.53 11.91
CA GLY A 136 -27.99 -17.16 12.75
C GLY A 136 -28.94 -18.32 12.72
N ALA A 137 -28.71 -19.28 13.61
CA ALA A 137 -29.64 -20.34 13.93
C ALA A 137 -31.02 -19.71 14.24
N ARG A 138 -32.04 -20.07 13.46
CA ARG A 138 -33.40 -20.12 13.98
C ARG A 138 -33.51 -21.46 14.69
N VAL A 139 -33.45 -21.39 16.00
CA VAL A 139 -34.05 -22.39 16.88
C VAL A 139 -35.37 -21.77 17.31
N ASP A 140 -36.42 -22.51 16.99
CA ASP A 140 -37.84 -22.41 17.35
C ASP A 140 -38.68 -21.24 16.79
#